data_AF-A0A4V1Q469-F1
#
_entry.id   AF-A0A4V1Q469-F1
#
_cell.length_a   1.000
_cell.length_b   1.000
_cell.length_c   1.000
_cell.angle_alpha   90.00
_cell.angle_beta   90.00
_cell.angle_gamma   90.00
#
_symmetry.space_group_name_H-M   'P 1'
#
loop_
_entity.id
_entity.type
_entity.pdbx_description
1 polymer ?
#
loop_
_entity_poly.entity_id
_entity_poly.type
_entity_poly.pdbx_seq_one_letter_code
_entity_poly.pdbx_strand_id
1 'polypeptide(L)'
;MGSSDYSGGESDSGGSSYSYGGKKEKKDKKDKKEKKDKDKKDKGKEKDKDKDGKDKDKKDKKEKDHKDKDGKDKKEHKDKDKKDKDKDKDKKDKKDKDKHKDDKPSTSYVLPAAPSFPAVAGSSGHGAPSIPNFPSPQGYHHNAVLGVSHPSPLPPPSGPAPTIAPKTMSFDGPPSSGYRVPLDSNDPSKPFPSHNLQESGPPVTYDLDGSPIFIGSVLLENAVHPCKIGPHLQPPAQVAYGGGEIGHLGRYDLLPFVPDQMEWVRTGYGQIPHGKRPVEGGYEEGGAKLYHALAVINDVKVPGKTGEHLGGANVGFGGVEHAVQEGYEILCWKY
;
A
#
# COMPACT_ATOMS: atom_id res chain seq x y z
N MET A 1 50.70 28.48 -29.97
CA MET A 1 50.57 29.93 -30.20
C MET A 1 49.08 30.25 -30.25
N GLY A 2 48.61 31.16 -29.37
CA GLY A 2 47.22 31.61 -29.21
C GLY A 2 46.45 30.76 -28.18
N SER A 3 46.30 31.08 -26.89
CA SER A 3 46.13 32.35 -26.15
C SER A 3 44.84 33.09 -26.53
N SER A 4 43.76 32.83 -25.78
CA SER A 4 42.63 33.76 -25.66
C SER A 4 42.10 33.73 -24.24
N ASP A 5 42.48 34.78 -23.51
CA ASP A 5 42.01 35.17 -22.19
C ASP A 5 40.52 35.57 -22.23
N TYR A 6 39.77 35.23 -21.18
CA TYR A 6 38.47 35.84 -20.91
C TYR A 6 38.48 36.40 -19.49
N SER A 7 38.44 37.72 -19.44
CA SER A 7 38.48 38.58 -18.27
C SER A 7 37.08 39.03 -17.85
N GLY A 8 36.83 39.04 -16.54
CA GLY A 8 36.30 40.21 -15.81
C GLY A 8 34.83 40.59 -15.99
N GLY A 9 34.09 40.58 -14.88
CA GLY A 9 32.76 41.16 -14.76
C GLY A 9 32.29 41.21 -13.31
N GLU A 10 32.92 42.08 -12.51
CA GLU A 10 32.36 42.57 -11.25
C GLU A 10 31.23 43.56 -11.56
N SER A 11 30.10 43.46 -10.86
CA SER A 11 29.15 44.57 -10.76
C SER A 11 28.54 44.62 -9.37
N ASP A 12 28.68 45.81 -8.82
CA ASP A 12 28.49 46.29 -7.46
C ASP A 12 27.03 46.68 -7.16
N SER A 13 26.76 46.87 -5.87
CA SER A 13 25.80 47.81 -5.29
C SER A 13 24.28 47.52 -5.34
N GLY A 14 23.65 47.61 -4.17
CA GLY A 14 22.19 47.67 -4.06
C GLY A 14 21.64 47.46 -2.65
N GLY A 15 22.05 48.30 -1.69
CA GLY A 15 21.39 48.35 -0.39
C GLY A 15 19.96 48.89 -0.49
N SER A 16 19.05 48.37 0.35
CA SER A 16 17.87 49.12 0.77
C SER A 16 17.40 48.64 2.13
N SER A 17 17.68 49.48 3.11
CA SER A 17 17.15 49.50 4.46
C SER A 17 15.69 49.95 4.46
N TYR A 18 14.79 49.18 5.07
CA TYR A 18 13.56 49.73 5.64
C TYR A 18 13.36 49.27 7.08
N SER A 19 12.86 50.23 7.84
CA SER A 19 12.89 50.38 9.27
C SER A 19 11.48 50.25 9.86
N TYR A 20 11.43 49.78 11.11
CA TYR A 20 10.43 50.03 12.17
C TYR A 20 8.94 50.15 11.85
N GLY A 21 8.15 49.36 12.59
CA GLY A 21 6.95 49.87 13.26
C GLY A 21 5.73 48.94 13.21
N GLY A 22 5.35 48.37 14.36
CA GLY A 22 4.07 47.66 14.47
C GLY A 22 3.85 46.83 15.73
N LYS A 23 3.85 47.47 16.91
CA LYS A 23 3.24 46.92 18.14
C LYS A 23 1.73 47.16 18.11
N LYS A 24 0.93 46.11 18.32
CA LYS A 24 -0.51 46.02 18.74
C LYS A 24 -1.09 44.81 17.99
N GLU A 25 -1.70 43.78 18.56
CA GLU A 25 -2.68 43.74 19.65
C GLU A 25 -2.65 42.33 20.28
N LYS A 26 -2.50 42.28 21.61
CA LYS A 26 -2.98 41.18 22.44
C LYS A 26 -4.33 41.63 22.99
N LYS A 27 -5.43 41.04 22.53
CA LYS A 27 -6.64 40.84 23.34
C LYS A 27 -7.63 39.93 22.59
N ASP A 28 -8.39 39.18 23.39
CA ASP A 28 -9.66 38.56 23.00
C ASP A 28 -9.60 37.24 22.21
N LYS A 29 -9.25 36.15 22.93
CA LYS A 29 -9.81 34.80 22.68
C LYS A 29 -9.61 33.86 23.88
N LYS A 30 -9.93 34.36 25.07
CA LYS A 30 -10.14 33.59 26.30
C LYS A 30 -11.58 33.90 26.70
N ASP A 31 -12.54 33.11 26.21
CA ASP A 31 -13.95 33.00 26.70
C ASP A 31 -14.81 32.14 25.74
N LYS A 32 -14.36 30.93 25.41
CA LYS A 32 -15.20 29.92 24.72
C LYS A 32 -14.91 28.49 25.18
N LYS A 33 -14.72 28.32 26.49
CA LYS A 33 -14.48 27.01 27.14
C LYS A 33 -15.31 26.82 28.43
N GLU A 34 -16.49 27.42 28.52
CA GLU A 34 -17.44 27.18 29.61
C GLU A 34 -18.89 27.28 29.11
N LYS A 35 -19.35 26.28 28.33
CA LYS A 35 -20.80 26.06 28.11
C LYS A 35 -21.15 24.71 27.47
N LYS A 36 -20.48 23.62 27.85
CA LYS A 36 -20.82 22.28 27.35
C LYS A 36 -20.84 21.19 28.42
N ASP A 37 -21.11 21.56 29.66
CA ASP A 37 -21.32 20.65 30.79
C ASP A 37 -22.67 20.96 31.45
N LYS A 38 -23.79 20.59 30.82
CA LYS A 38 -25.09 20.53 31.54
C LYS A 38 -26.24 19.69 30.96
N ASP A 39 -26.08 19.01 29.82
CA ASP A 39 -27.21 18.28 29.20
C ASP A 39 -26.99 16.76 29.05
N LYS A 40 -26.39 16.10 30.05
CA LYS A 40 -26.27 14.62 30.08
C LYS A 40 -26.77 13.97 31.38
N LYS A 41 -27.76 14.56 32.01
CA LYS A 41 -28.43 13.99 33.19
C LYS A 41 -29.93 14.10 33.00
N ASP A 42 -30.49 13.22 32.18
CA ASP A 42 -31.88 12.73 32.22
C ASP A 42 -32.20 12.00 30.91
N LYS A 43 -31.97 10.68 30.90
CA LYS A 43 -32.65 9.70 30.04
C LYS A 43 -32.26 8.28 30.45
N GLY A 44 -32.57 7.96 31.69
CA GLY A 44 -32.67 6.59 32.16
C GLY A 44 -34.12 6.30 32.50
N LYS A 45 -34.81 5.57 31.62
CA LYS A 45 -35.93 4.66 31.92
C LYS A 45 -36.59 4.21 30.61
N GLU A 46 -37.03 2.95 30.63
CA GLU A 46 -37.80 2.24 29.60
C GLU A 46 -37.02 1.70 28.39
N LYS A 47 -36.66 0.41 28.45
CA LYS A 47 -37.38 -0.65 27.71
C LYS A 47 -36.65 -2.00 27.89
N ASP A 48 -37.05 -2.71 28.94
CA ASP A 48 -36.96 -4.17 28.97
C ASP A 48 -38.25 -4.71 28.36
N LYS A 49 -38.15 -5.37 27.19
CA LYS A 49 -39.04 -6.42 26.70
C LYS A 49 -38.50 -6.92 25.35
N ASP A 50 -38.64 -8.22 25.13
CA ASP A 50 -38.44 -8.96 23.88
C ASP A 50 -37.02 -9.52 23.64
N LYS A 51 -36.64 -10.47 24.50
CA LYS A 51 -35.78 -11.60 24.11
C LYS A 51 -36.65 -12.86 24.12
N ASP A 52 -37.18 -13.24 22.97
CA ASP A 52 -37.51 -14.62 22.66
C ASP A 52 -37.73 -14.77 21.15
N GLY A 53 -37.01 -15.71 20.53
CA GLY A 53 -37.31 -16.19 19.18
C GLY A 53 -36.33 -15.77 18.08
N LYS A 54 -35.11 -16.31 18.08
CA LYS A 54 -34.33 -16.43 16.83
C LYS A 54 -33.34 -17.60 16.80
N ASP A 55 -33.78 -18.76 17.25
CA ASP A 55 -33.12 -20.05 16.97
C ASP A 55 -34.11 -20.94 16.22
N LYS A 56 -34.12 -20.89 14.88
CA LYS A 56 -34.70 -21.95 14.03
C LYS A 56 -34.37 -21.96 12.53
N ASP A 57 -33.74 -20.94 11.94
CA ASP A 57 -33.55 -20.90 10.48
C ASP A 57 -32.12 -21.19 9.97
N LYS A 58 -31.40 -22.13 10.59
CA LYS A 58 -30.09 -22.60 10.10
C LYS A 58 -30.02 -24.07 9.69
N LYS A 59 -31.15 -24.77 9.59
CA LYS A 59 -31.16 -26.20 9.25
C LYS A 59 -31.57 -26.55 7.80
N ASP A 60 -32.20 -25.64 7.06
CA ASP A 60 -32.79 -25.99 5.75
C ASP A 60 -32.01 -25.47 4.52
N LYS A 61 -30.79 -24.95 4.70
CA LYS A 61 -29.94 -24.50 3.57
C LYS A 61 -28.81 -25.46 3.20
N LYS A 62 -28.80 -26.69 3.73
CA LYS A 62 -27.77 -27.70 3.43
C LYS A 62 -28.26 -28.87 2.55
N GLU A 63 -29.52 -28.89 2.12
CA GLU A 63 -30.06 -29.98 1.27
C GLU A 63 -30.31 -29.59 -0.20
N LYS A 64 -29.97 -28.36 -0.63
CA LYS A 64 -30.18 -27.94 -2.03
C LYS A 64 -28.97 -28.07 -2.95
N ASP A 65 -27.78 -28.39 -2.42
CA ASP A 65 -26.53 -28.41 -3.20
C ASP A 65 -26.06 -29.80 -3.65
N HIS A 66 -26.90 -30.84 -3.52
CA HIS A 66 -26.53 -32.21 -3.90
C HIS A 66 -27.22 -32.76 -5.16
N LYS A 67 -27.91 -31.94 -5.97
CA LYS A 67 -28.64 -32.42 -7.16
C LYS A 67 -28.25 -31.83 -8.52
N ASP A 68 -27.14 -31.09 -8.61
CA ASP A 68 -26.71 -30.47 -9.88
C ASP A 68 -25.34 -30.96 -10.41
N LYS A 69 -24.79 -32.05 -9.86
CA LYS A 69 -23.48 -32.59 -10.31
C LYS A 69 -23.52 -33.77 -11.29
N ASP A 70 -24.69 -34.35 -11.60
CA ASP A 70 -24.77 -35.52 -12.50
C ASP A 70 -25.25 -35.22 -13.94
N GLY A 71 -25.28 -33.95 -14.35
CA GLY A 71 -25.80 -33.54 -15.66
C GLY A 71 -24.77 -33.06 -16.70
N LYS A 72 -23.49 -32.94 -16.36
CA LYS A 72 -22.51 -32.17 -17.17
C LYS A 72 -21.47 -33.00 -17.94
N ASP A 73 -21.58 -34.33 -17.94
CA ASP A 73 -20.60 -35.21 -18.63
C ASP A 73 -21.14 -35.87 -19.93
N LYS A 74 -22.26 -35.39 -20.49
CA LYS A 74 -22.82 -35.92 -21.76
C LYS A 74 -22.92 -34.92 -22.91
N LYS A 75 -22.32 -33.72 -22.80
CA LYS A 75 -22.36 -32.70 -23.86
C LYS A 75 -21.00 -32.39 -24.52
N GLU A 76 -20.01 -33.27 -24.42
CA GLU A 76 -18.70 -33.06 -25.06
C GLU A 76 -18.34 -34.07 -26.15
N HIS A 77 -19.26 -34.93 -26.58
CA HIS A 77 -18.97 -35.93 -27.63
C HIS A 77 -19.69 -35.72 -28.97
N LYS A 78 -20.22 -34.52 -29.26
CA LYS A 78 -20.97 -34.28 -30.51
C LYS A 78 -20.65 -33.00 -31.29
N ASP A 79 -19.48 -32.40 -31.10
CA ASP A 79 -19.08 -31.19 -31.86
C ASP A 79 -17.68 -31.27 -32.52
N LYS A 80 -17.12 -32.48 -32.69
CA LYS A 80 -15.82 -32.67 -33.36
C LYS A 80 -15.85 -33.12 -34.83
N ASP A 81 -17.01 -33.37 -35.42
CA ASP A 81 -17.10 -33.94 -36.79
C ASP A 81 -17.61 -32.97 -37.88
N LYS A 82 -17.50 -31.64 -37.72
CA LYS A 82 -18.00 -30.69 -38.74
C LYS A 82 -17.07 -29.52 -39.11
N LYS A 83 -15.76 -29.63 -38.91
CA LYS A 83 -14.82 -28.55 -39.27
C LYS A 83 -13.71 -28.97 -40.23
N ASP A 84 -14.05 -29.74 -41.27
CA ASP A 84 -13.13 -30.09 -42.36
C ASP A 84 -13.78 -29.95 -43.76
N LYS A 85 -14.61 -28.94 -43.97
CA LYS A 85 -15.02 -28.50 -45.32
C LYS A 85 -15.24 -27.00 -45.31
N ASP A 86 -14.21 -26.22 -45.64
CA ASP A 86 -14.30 -24.89 -46.27
C ASP A 86 -12.89 -24.31 -46.46
N LYS A 87 -12.03 -25.05 -47.17
CA LYS A 87 -10.78 -24.55 -47.75
C LYS A 87 -10.78 -24.84 -49.24
N ASP A 88 -11.60 -24.13 -49.99
CA ASP A 88 -11.39 -23.91 -51.43
C ASP A 88 -12.47 -22.99 -52.00
N LYS A 89 -12.19 -21.68 -51.95
CA LYS A 89 -12.62 -20.64 -52.90
C LYS A 89 -12.29 -19.29 -52.29
N ASP A 90 -11.21 -18.69 -52.77
CA ASP A 90 -11.14 -17.26 -53.12
C ASP A 90 -9.70 -16.92 -53.52
N LYS A 91 -9.32 -17.42 -54.70
CA LYS A 91 -8.27 -16.86 -55.54
C LYS A 91 -8.92 -16.37 -56.83
N LYS A 92 -9.41 -15.13 -56.82
CA LYS A 92 -9.45 -14.32 -58.04
C LYS A 92 -9.73 -12.86 -57.69
N ASP A 93 -9.09 -11.99 -58.46
CA ASP A 93 -9.39 -10.58 -58.64
C ASP A 93 -8.88 -9.61 -57.56
N LYS A 94 -7.66 -9.09 -57.78
CA LYS A 94 -7.53 -7.73 -58.32
C LYS A 94 -6.08 -7.39 -58.66
N LYS A 95 -5.89 -7.26 -59.97
CA LYS A 95 -4.79 -6.63 -60.66
C LYS A 95 -5.12 -5.14 -60.84
N ASP A 96 -4.08 -4.32 -60.93
CA ASP A 96 -4.03 -2.92 -61.36
C ASP A 96 -4.48 -1.85 -60.35
N LYS A 97 -3.51 -1.13 -59.73
CA LYS A 97 -3.27 0.29 -60.02
C LYS A 97 -2.00 0.84 -59.35
N ASP A 98 -0.99 1.08 -60.17
CA ASP A 98 0.03 2.10 -59.92
C ASP A 98 -0.60 3.50 -59.96
N LYS A 99 -0.18 4.39 -59.04
CA LYS A 99 0.51 5.65 -59.38
C LYS A 99 0.68 6.56 -58.15
N HIS A 100 1.92 6.99 -57.98
CA HIS A 100 2.42 8.17 -57.25
C HIS A 100 1.48 9.38 -57.28
N LYS A 101 1.40 10.11 -56.16
CA LYS A 101 1.95 11.47 -56.06
C LYS A 101 1.97 12.00 -54.62
N ASP A 102 2.99 12.81 -54.40
CA ASP A 102 3.34 13.60 -53.24
C ASP A 102 2.21 14.52 -52.76
N ASP A 103 2.12 14.74 -51.44
CA ASP A 103 2.18 16.07 -50.81
C ASP A 103 1.70 16.05 -49.33
N LYS A 104 2.56 16.60 -48.46
CA LYS A 104 2.40 17.23 -47.14
C LYS A 104 1.19 16.86 -46.23
N PRO A 105 1.44 16.89 -44.91
CA PRO A 105 0.62 17.81 -44.11
C PRO A 105 1.42 18.62 -43.09
N SER A 106 1.31 19.95 -43.18
CA SER A 106 1.33 20.81 -42.00
C SER A 106 -0.10 20.86 -41.46
N THR A 107 -0.34 20.24 -40.31
CA THR A 107 -1.62 20.38 -39.61
C THR A 107 -1.32 20.69 -38.16
N SER A 108 -1.51 21.96 -37.84
CA SER A 108 -1.55 22.51 -36.49
C SER A 108 -2.62 21.79 -35.68
N TYR A 109 -2.23 21.13 -34.60
CA TYR A 109 -3.15 20.62 -33.60
C TYR A 109 -3.75 21.80 -32.81
N VAL A 110 -5.01 22.10 -33.09
CA VAL A 110 -5.86 22.91 -32.22
C VAL A 110 -6.39 21.99 -31.12
N LEU A 111 -6.06 22.29 -29.87
CA LEU A 111 -6.58 21.62 -28.69
C LEU A 111 -8.10 21.80 -28.62
N PRO A 112 -8.91 20.73 -28.51
CA PRO A 112 -10.32 20.89 -28.18
C PRO A 112 -10.45 21.33 -26.71
N ALA A 113 -11.26 22.37 -26.51
CA ALA A 113 -11.67 22.86 -25.21
C ALA A 113 -12.31 21.74 -24.39
N ALA A 114 -11.94 21.68 -23.10
CA ALA A 114 -12.50 20.75 -22.14
C ALA A 114 -14.02 20.93 -22.02
N PRO A 115 -14.82 19.85 -21.95
CA PRO A 115 -16.24 19.96 -21.63
C PRO A 115 -16.40 20.41 -20.17
N SER A 116 -17.02 21.58 -20.01
CA SER A 116 -17.54 22.07 -18.75
C SER A 116 -18.71 21.19 -18.29
N PHE A 117 -18.50 20.41 -17.24
CA PHE A 117 -19.57 19.66 -16.58
C PHE A 117 -20.42 20.60 -15.71
N PRO A 118 -21.76 20.47 -15.72
CA PRO A 118 -22.62 21.26 -14.85
C PRO A 118 -22.49 20.82 -13.39
N ALA A 119 -22.41 21.80 -12.51
CA ALA A 119 -22.46 21.63 -11.06
C ALA A 119 -23.80 20.99 -10.65
N VAL A 120 -23.75 19.78 -10.08
CA VAL A 120 -24.90 19.17 -9.41
C VAL A 120 -24.94 19.68 -7.98
N ALA A 121 -25.96 20.48 -7.69
CA ALA A 121 -26.34 20.89 -6.36
C ALA A 121 -27.12 19.77 -5.65
N GLY A 122 -26.71 19.49 -4.41
CA GLY A 122 -27.58 19.11 -3.30
C GLY A 122 -28.22 17.72 -3.32
N SER A 123 -27.75 16.84 -2.43
CA SER A 123 -28.68 16.07 -1.61
C SER A 123 -28.13 15.86 -0.21
N SER A 124 -28.99 16.16 0.75
CA SER A 124 -28.75 16.12 2.18
C SER A 124 -29.02 14.72 2.71
N GLY A 125 -28.14 14.24 3.58
CA GLY A 125 -28.51 13.40 4.72
C GLY A 125 -28.60 11.90 4.47
N HIS A 126 -27.58 11.16 4.90
CA HIS A 126 -27.76 9.85 5.50
C HIS A 126 -26.81 9.67 6.68
N GLY A 127 -27.37 9.18 7.79
CA GLY A 127 -26.74 9.11 9.09
C GLY A 127 -25.60 8.10 9.15
N ALA A 128 -24.60 8.45 9.97
CA ALA A 128 -23.51 7.56 10.35
C ALA A 128 -24.06 6.35 11.13
N PRO A 129 -23.64 5.11 10.82
CA PRO A 129 -23.85 4.00 11.73
C PRO A 129 -22.94 4.17 12.95
N SER A 130 -23.58 4.22 14.11
CA SER A 130 -22.96 4.17 15.43
C SER A 130 -22.19 2.86 15.63
N ILE A 131 -20.89 3.00 15.90
CA ILE A 131 -19.98 1.91 16.27
C ILE A 131 -20.37 1.37 17.66
N PRO A 132 -20.53 0.05 17.87
CA PRO A 132 -20.75 -0.51 19.20
C PRO A 132 -19.47 -0.45 20.05
N ASN A 133 -19.62 0.12 21.24
CA ASN A 133 -18.61 0.23 22.28
C ASN A 133 -18.37 -1.14 22.93
N PHE A 134 -17.19 -1.73 22.75
CA PHE A 134 -16.81 -2.99 23.39
C PHE A 134 -16.25 -2.75 24.81
N PRO A 135 -16.70 -3.48 25.85
CA PRO A 135 -16.14 -3.37 27.19
C PRO A 135 -14.78 -4.07 27.28
N SER A 136 -13.83 -3.38 27.92
CA SER A 136 -12.50 -3.90 28.27
C SER A 136 -12.59 -5.07 29.26
N PRO A 137 -11.79 -6.13 29.11
CA PRO A 137 -11.78 -7.23 30.07
C PRO A 137 -11.13 -6.80 31.39
N GLN A 138 -11.93 -6.81 32.46
CA GLN A 138 -11.47 -6.69 33.84
C GLN A 138 -10.72 -7.95 34.28
N GLY A 139 -9.72 -7.75 35.13
CA GLY A 139 -8.75 -8.75 35.56
C GLY A 139 -9.34 -9.95 36.28
N TYR A 140 -8.71 -11.10 36.02
CA TYR A 140 -8.94 -12.33 36.76
C TYR A 140 -8.06 -12.35 38.01
N HIS A 141 -8.72 -12.39 39.16
CA HIS A 141 -8.14 -12.72 40.45
C HIS A 141 -7.76 -14.21 40.49
N HIS A 142 -6.53 -14.48 40.90
CA HIS A 142 -6.00 -15.81 41.14
C HIS A 142 -6.49 -16.29 42.51
N ASN A 143 -7.30 -17.35 42.53
CA ASN A 143 -7.64 -18.06 43.76
C ASN A 143 -6.56 -19.11 44.06
N ALA A 144 -5.99 -19.01 45.25
CA ALA A 144 -5.10 -20.01 45.84
C ALA A 144 -5.89 -21.29 46.15
N VAL A 145 -5.45 -22.42 45.61
CA VAL A 145 -5.91 -23.76 46.01
C VAL A 145 -4.79 -24.42 46.81
N LEU A 146 -5.17 -24.81 48.03
CA LEU A 146 -4.34 -25.49 49.03
C LEU A 146 -4.04 -26.94 48.64
N GLY A 147 -2.94 -27.43 49.19
CA GLY A 147 -2.22 -28.63 48.77
C GLY A 147 -2.96 -29.96 48.93
N VAL A 148 -2.63 -30.87 48.01
CA VAL A 148 -2.76 -32.32 48.19
C VAL A 148 -1.44 -32.95 47.74
N SER A 149 -0.66 -33.39 48.72
CA SER A 149 0.60 -34.12 48.55
C SER A 149 0.34 -35.50 47.94
N HIS A 150 0.84 -35.72 46.72
CA HIS A 150 0.86 -37.04 46.08
C HIS A 150 2.28 -37.65 46.20
N PRO A 151 2.40 -38.97 46.42
CA PRO A 151 3.69 -39.66 46.49
C PRO A 151 4.40 -39.69 45.12
N SER A 152 5.70 -39.45 45.14
CA SER A 152 6.59 -39.38 43.99
C SER A 152 6.64 -40.70 43.19
N PRO A 153 6.45 -40.68 41.86
CA PRO A 153 6.75 -41.83 41.02
C PRO A 153 8.27 -41.97 40.78
N LEU A 154 8.72 -43.22 40.74
CA LEU A 154 10.10 -43.65 40.49
C LEU A 154 10.65 -43.10 39.16
N PRO A 155 11.97 -42.85 39.05
CA PRO A 155 12.59 -42.40 37.81
C PRO A 155 12.53 -43.50 36.74
N PRO A 156 12.19 -43.16 35.48
CA PRO A 156 12.24 -44.11 34.36
C PRO A 156 13.70 -44.51 34.03
N PRO A 157 13.91 -45.70 33.45
CA PRO A 157 15.22 -46.18 33.06
C PRO A 157 15.86 -45.26 32.03
N SER A 158 17.14 -44.97 32.27
CA SER A 158 18.03 -44.17 31.43
C SER A 158 18.10 -44.71 29.99
N GLY A 159 17.31 -44.09 29.10
CA GLY A 159 17.45 -44.25 27.66
C GLY A 159 18.73 -43.59 27.13
N PRO A 160 19.20 -43.98 25.93
CA PRO A 160 20.39 -43.41 25.32
C PRO A 160 20.24 -41.90 25.13
N ALA A 161 21.31 -41.18 25.46
CA ALA A 161 21.37 -39.72 25.43
C ALA A 161 20.88 -39.17 24.07
N PRO A 162 20.01 -38.14 24.07
CA PRO A 162 19.59 -37.50 22.83
C PRO A 162 20.82 -36.90 22.15
N THR A 163 21.12 -37.39 20.94
CA THR A 163 22.09 -36.78 20.02
C THR A 163 21.72 -35.30 19.88
N ILE A 164 22.55 -34.43 20.44
CA ILE A 164 22.40 -32.98 20.37
C ILE A 164 22.47 -32.61 18.89
N ALA A 165 21.31 -32.34 18.29
CA ALA A 165 21.25 -31.81 16.94
C ALA A 165 22.09 -30.53 16.90
N PRO A 166 22.95 -30.34 15.88
CA PRO A 166 23.76 -29.14 15.78
C PRO A 166 22.83 -27.93 15.79
N LYS A 167 23.03 -27.04 16.77
CA LYS A 167 22.38 -25.73 16.81
C LYS A 167 22.70 -25.05 15.49
N THR A 168 21.70 -24.95 14.62
CA THR A 168 21.73 -24.09 13.44
C THR A 168 22.15 -22.70 13.90
N MET A 169 23.37 -22.29 13.53
CA MET A 169 23.89 -20.98 13.88
C MET A 169 22.93 -19.95 13.27
N SER A 170 22.23 -19.22 14.13
CA SER A 170 21.45 -18.06 13.77
C SER A 170 22.42 -17.06 13.16
N PHE A 171 22.38 -16.90 11.84
CA PHE A 171 23.02 -15.77 11.18
C PHE A 171 22.38 -14.51 11.76
N ASP A 172 23.16 -13.66 12.43
CA ASP A 172 22.77 -12.32 12.89
C ASP A 172 22.60 -11.36 11.69
N GLY A 173 21.84 -11.79 10.67
CA GLY A 173 21.49 -10.98 9.53
C GLY A 173 20.49 -9.90 9.90
N PRO A 174 20.34 -8.86 9.07
CA PRO A 174 19.37 -7.80 9.32
C PRO A 174 17.94 -8.38 9.43
N PRO A 175 17.07 -7.74 10.24
CA PRO A 175 15.67 -8.12 10.38
C PRO A 175 15.00 -8.28 9.01
N SER A 176 14.04 -9.21 8.88
CA SER A 176 13.36 -9.45 7.60
C SER A 176 12.75 -8.19 6.99
N SER A 177 12.20 -7.32 7.83
CA SER A 177 11.59 -6.03 7.46
C SER A 177 12.56 -4.85 7.41
N GLY A 178 13.81 -5.04 7.85
CA GLY A 178 14.82 -3.98 8.01
C GLY A 178 14.56 -3.08 9.21
N TYR A 179 15.53 -2.20 9.51
CA TYR A 179 15.36 -1.17 10.52
C TYR A 179 14.48 -0.04 9.97
N ARG A 180 13.52 0.42 10.78
CA ARG A 180 12.51 1.41 10.36
C ARG A 180 12.57 2.68 11.20
N VAL A 181 12.29 3.82 10.57
CA VAL A 181 12.16 5.12 11.24
C VAL A 181 10.67 5.48 11.33
N PRO A 182 10.06 5.50 12.53
CA PRO A 182 8.65 5.82 12.67
C PRO A 182 8.41 7.32 12.49
N LEU A 183 7.47 7.66 11.61
CA LEU A 183 7.04 9.01 11.26
C LEU A 183 5.52 9.12 11.37
N ASP A 184 4.98 10.34 11.42
CA ASP A 184 3.54 10.57 11.45
C ASP A 184 3.16 11.82 10.67
N SER A 185 2.25 11.70 9.70
CA SER A 185 1.80 12.81 8.84
C SER A 185 1.12 13.94 9.61
N ASN A 186 0.62 13.67 10.82
CA ASN A 186 -0.09 14.63 11.67
C ASN A 186 0.79 15.22 12.78
N ASP A 187 2.02 14.72 12.96
CA ASP A 187 2.92 15.16 14.01
C ASP A 187 4.03 16.05 13.44
N PRO A 188 3.89 17.39 13.50
CA PRO A 188 4.91 18.31 13.01
C PRO A 188 6.22 18.24 13.82
N SER A 189 6.22 17.59 15.00
CA SER A 189 7.45 17.39 15.79
C SER A 189 8.32 16.25 15.26
N LYS A 190 7.80 15.43 14.33
CA LYS A 190 8.50 14.33 13.67
C LYS A 190 8.55 14.55 12.15
N PRO A 191 9.21 15.63 11.69
CA PRO A 191 9.33 15.88 10.27
C PRO A 191 10.13 14.76 9.59
N PHE A 192 9.96 14.65 8.27
CA PHE A 192 10.79 13.76 7.48
C PHE A 192 12.29 14.13 7.65
N PRO A 193 13.21 13.18 7.85
CA PRO A 193 14.63 13.44 8.10
C PRO A 193 15.40 13.81 6.81
N SER A 194 14.95 14.87 6.12
CA SER A 194 15.46 15.29 4.80
C SER A 194 16.95 15.64 4.77
N HIS A 195 17.50 16.11 5.89
CA HIS A 195 18.90 16.52 5.99
C HIS A 195 19.82 15.42 6.52
N ASN A 196 19.27 14.29 7.00
CA ASN A 196 20.05 13.19 7.54
C ASN A 196 19.92 11.95 6.65
N LEU A 197 20.83 11.82 5.69
CA LEU A 197 20.92 10.64 4.81
C LEU A 197 21.22 9.35 5.57
N GLN A 198 21.81 9.41 6.77
CA GLN A 198 22.04 8.23 7.59
C GLN A 198 20.72 7.67 8.15
N GLU A 199 19.73 8.54 8.38
CA GLU A 199 18.39 8.15 8.83
C GLU A 199 17.44 7.86 7.68
N SER A 200 17.53 8.56 6.56
CA SER A 200 16.61 8.37 5.42
C SER A 200 17.10 7.40 4.35
N GLY A 201 18.42 7.18 4.26
CA GLY A 201 19.04 6.58 3.08
C GLY A 201 18.94 7.47 1.84
N PRO A 202 19.61 7.12 0.73
CA PRO A 202 19.35 7.73 -0.57
C PRO A 202 17.91 7.46 -1.06
N PRO A 203 17.35 8.35 -1.89
CA PRO A 203 16.08 8.08 -2.56
C PRO A 203 16.20 6.85 -3.47
N VAL A 204 15.12 6.09 -3.60
CA VAL A 204 15.08 4.91 -4.48
C VAL A 204 14.74 5.27 -5.92
N THR A 205 14.09 6.41 -6.12
CA THR A 205 13.68 6.96 -7.42
C THR A 205 13.35 8.45 -7.26
N TYR A 206 12.96 9.08 -8.36
CA TYR A 206 12.52 10.47 -8.42
C TYR A 206 11.14 10.54 -9.07
N ASP A 207 10.33 11.49 -8.62
CA ASP A 207 9.03 11.81 -9.22
C ASP A 207 9.21 12.62 -10.52
N LEU A 208 8.11 12.88 -11.24
CA LEU A 208 8.14 13.60 -12.52
C LEU A 208 8.76 15.01 -12.44
N ASP A 209 8.65 15.66 -11.29
CA ASP A 209 9.21 16.99 -11.01
C ASP A 209 10.68 16.93 -10.54
N GLY A 210 11.27 15.73 -10.46
CA GLY A 210 12.62 15.50 -9.94
C GLY A 210 12.70 15.45 -8.41
N SER A 211 11.57 15.51 -7.70
CA SER A 211 11.54 15.39 -6.25
C SER A 211 11.88 13.96 -5.79
N PRO A 212 12.61 13.79 -4.67
CA PRO A 212 13.07 12.48 -4.22
C PRO A 212 11.92 11.62 -3.69
N ILE A 213 11.96 10.33 -4.02
CA ILE A 213 11.00 9.34 -3.55
C ILE A 213 11.72 8.24 -2.76
N PHE A 214 11.10 7.89 -1.63
CA PHE A 214 11.54 6.88 -0.67
C PHE A 214 10.48 5.80 -0.52
N ILE A 215 10.81 4.75 0.24
CA ILE A 215 9.93 3.61 0.51
C ILE A 215 9.71 3.45 2.00
N GLY A 216 8.54 2.95 2.35
CA GLY A 216 8.22 2.63 3.73
C GLY A 216 6.94 1.83 3.82
N SER A 217 6.34 1.85 5.00
CA SER A 217 5.11 1.10 5.25
C SER A 217 4.10 1.98 5.97
N VAL A 218 2.85 1.99 5.51
CA VAL A 218 1.74 2.60 6.25
C VAL A 218 1.11 1.58 7.17
N LEU A 219 0.72 2.02 8.36
CA LEU A 219 -0.02 1.19 9.31
C LEU A 219 -1.52 1.45 9.11
N LEU A 220 -2.23 0.44 8.65
CA LEU A 220 -3.69 0.40 8.62
C LEU A 220 -4.20 -0.36 9.85
N GLU A 221 -5.52 -0.38 10.08
CA GLU A 221 -6.11 -0.95 11.29
C GLU A 221 -5.67 -2.40 11.56
N ASN A 222 -5.72 -3.26 10.53
CA ASN A 222 -5.37 -4.68 10.61
C ASN A 222 -4.31 -5.11 9.60
N ALA A 223 -3.62 -4.17 8.96
CA ALA A 223 -2.70 -4.44 7.86
C ALA A 223 -1.53 -3.45 7.85
N VAL A 224 -0.43 -3.85 7.23
CA VAL A 224 0.74 -2.98 7.01
C VAL A 224 1.08 -3.04 5.54
N HIS A 225 1.03 -1.91 4.84
CA HIS A 225 1.21 -1.89 3.39
C HIS A 225 2.48 -1.13 2.99
N PRO A 226 3.31 -1.70 2.10
CA PRO A 226 4.37 -0.95 1.44
C PRO A 226 3.80 0.29 0.75
N CYS A 227 4.49 1.42 0.88
CA CYS A 227 4.05 2.71 0.37
C CYS A 227 5.19 3.50 -0.29
N LYS A 228 4.78 4.44 -1.14
CA LYS A 228 5.62 5.51 -1.68
C LYS A 228 5.68 6.63 -0.65
N ILE A 229 6.87 7.15 -0.35
CA ILE A 229 7.05 8.31 0.53
C ILE A 229 7.74 9.41 -0.26
N GLY A 230 7.09 10.56 -0.38
CA GLY A 230 7.66 11.77 -0.94
C GLY A 230 7.47 12.92 0.04
N PRO A 231 8.54 13.54 0.59
CA PRO A 231 8.40 14.66 1.51
C PRO A 231 7.66 15.87 0.92
N HIS A 232 7.61 15.97 -0.42
CA HIS A 232 6.87 16.97 -1.19
C HIS A 232 5.39 16.63 -1.40
N LEU A 233 4.98 15.39 -1.13
CA LEU A 233 3.60 14.93 -1.29
C LEU A 233 2.73 15.34 -0.10
N GLN A 234 1.43 15.52 -0.34
CA GLN A 234 0.45 15.82 0.70
C GLN A 234 -0.72 14.82 0.66
N PRO A 235 -0.79 13.86 1.61
CA PRO A 235 0.18 13.57 2.66
C PRO A 235 1.48 12.93 2.12
N PRO A 236 2.58 12.91 2.93
CA PRO A 236 3.88 12.43 2.47
C PRO A 236 3.92 10.95 2.08
N ALA A 237 3.10 10.11 2.71
CA ALA A 237 2.99 8.69 2.41
C ALA A 237 1.75 8.41 1.55
N GLN A 238 1.93 7.70 0.44
CA GLN A 238 0.87 7.29 -0.47
C GLN A 238 0.94 5.78 -0.73
N VAL A 239 -0.21 5.11 -0.68
CA VAL A 239 -0.33 3.65 -0.81
C VAL A 239 -1.24 3.26 -1.97
N ALA A 240 -0.85 2.24 -2.72
CA ALA A 240 -1.69 1.57 -3.69
C ALA A 240 -2.67 0.62 -2.97
N TYR A 241 -3.95 0.96 -2.97
CA TYR A 241 -4.98 0.18 -2.28
C TYR A 241 -6.38 0.39 -2.87
N GLY A 242 -7.11 -0.71 -3.07
CA GLY A 242 -8.52 -0.66 -3.47
C GLY A 242 -8.78 -0.04 -4.85
N GLY A 243 -7.83 -0.13 -5.78
CA GLY A 243 -7.90 0.48 -7.11
C GLY A 243 -7.41 1.93 -7.17
N GLY A 244 -7.04 2.53 -6.04
CA GLY A 244 -6.62 3.93 -5.96
C GLY A 244 -5.21 4.13 -5.40
N GLU A 245 -4.67 5.31 -5.65
CA GLU A 245 -3.53 5.85 -4.93
C GLU A 245 -4.05 6.71 -3.78
N ILE A 246 -3.91 6.20 -2.55
CA ILE A 246 -4.51 6.81 -1.37
C ILE A 246 -3.41 7.47 -0.52
N GLY A 247 -3.60 8.74 -0.21
CA GLY A 247 -2.78 9.43 0.77
C GLY A 247 -3.06 8.95 2.20
N HIS A 248 -2.02 8.59 2.95
CA HIS A 248 -2.12 8.12 4.32
C HIS A 248 -1.91 9.22 5.36
N LEU A 249 -2.91 9.44 6.22
CA LEU A 249 -2.84 10.34 7.36
C LEU A 249 -2.65 9.53 8.64
N GLY A 250 -1.48 9.67 9.27
CA GLY A 250 -1.14 9.00 10.52
C GLY A 250 0.26 8.42 10.49
N ARG A 251 0.49 7.40 11.30
CA ARG A 251 1.80 6.76 11.42
C ARG A 251 2.18 5.99 10.15
N TYR A 252 3.41 6.18 9.71
CA TYR A 252 4.08 5.39 8.69
C TYR A 252 5.55 5.19 9.09
N ASP A 253 6.14 4.09 8.62
CA ASP A 253 7.48 3.68 9.01
C ASP A 253 8.38 3.71 7.75
N LEU A 254 9.29 4.69 7.70
CA LEU A 254 10.29 4.83 6.63
C LEU A 254 11.25 3.64 6.65
N LEU A 255 11.55 3.07 5.47
CA LEU A 255 12.63 2.11 5.28
C LEU A 255 13.81 2.80 4.61
N PRO A 256 14.91 3.04 5.34
CA PRO A 256 16.12 3.57 4.74
C PRO A 256 16.68 2.55 3.74
N PHE A 257 16.79 2.95 2.47
CA PHE A 257 17.40 2.10 1.45
C PHE A 257 18.92 2.09 1.66
N VAL A 258 19.52 0.91 1.81
CA VAL A 258 20.97 0.77 2.01
C VAL A 258 21.53 -0.02 0.82
N PRO A 259 22.06 0.65 -0.23
CA PRO A 259 22.52 -0.03 -1.45
C PRO A 259 23.57 -1.12 -1.21
N ASP A 260 24.35 -1.03 -0.14
CA ASP A 260 25.35 -2.05 0.20
C ASP A 260 24.74 -3.34 0.76
N GLN A 261 23.53 -3.27 1.33
CA GLN A 261 22.84 -4.39 1.97
C GLN A 261 21.58 -4.84 1.22
N MET A 262 21.10 -4.03 0.28
CA MET A 262 19.85 -4.26 -0.44
C MET A 262 20.05 -4.14 -1.94
N GLU A 263 19.27 -4.88 -2.70
CA GLU A 263 19.24 -4.84 -4.16
C GLU A 263 17.81 -4.94 -4.69
N TRP A 264 17.56 -4.24 -5.79
CA TRP A 264 16.34 -4.41 -6.59
C TRP A 264 16.56 -5.57 -7.56
N VAL A 265 15.71 -6.60 -7.47
CA VAL A 265 15.81 -7.80 -8.31
C VAL A 265 14.60 -7.87 -9.21
N ARG A 266 14.80 -7.97 -10.52
CA ARG A 266 13.71 -8.09 -11.49
C ARG A 266 12.93 -9.39 -11.28
N THR A 267 11.60 -9.32 -11.32
CA THR A 267 10.71 -10.47 -11.16
C THR A 267 9.39 -10.27 -11.92
N GLY A 268 8.45 -11.20 -11.75
CA GLY A 268 7.12 -11.18 -12.34
C GLY A 268 6.15 -12.12 -11.62
N TYR A 269 4.86 -11.95 -11.89
CA TYR A 269 3.76 -12.80 -11.45
C TYR A 269 3.69 -13.07 -9.95
N GLY A 270 4.11 -12.11 -9.13
CA GLY A 270 4.16 -12.26 -7.66
C GLY A 270 5.30 -13.16 -7.17
N GLN A 271 6.17 -13.65 -8.05
CA GLN A 271 7.21 -14.62 -7.70
C GLN A 271 8.34 -13.95 -6.91
N ILE A 272 8.83 -14.68 -5.91
CA ILE A 272 10.07 -14.34 -5.22
C ILE A 272 11.23 -14.94 -6.02
N PRO A 273 12.21 -14.15 -6.48
CA PRO A 273 13.36 -14.66 -7.22
C PRO A 273 14.11 -15.76 -6.45
N HIS A 274 14.47 -16.83 -7.15
CA HIS A 274 15.11 -18.00 -6.53
C HIS A 274 16.40 -17.61 -5.80
N GLY A 275 16.54 -18.08 -4.55
CA GLY A 275 17.72 -17.83 -3.72
C GLY A 275 17.81 -16.39 -3.16
N LYS A 276 16.82 -15.53 -3.39
CA LYS A 276 16.76 -14.19 -2.79
C LYS A 276 15.88 -14.19 -1.54
N ARG A 277 16.22 -13.30 -0.58
CA ARG A 277 15.38 -13.00 0.57
C ARG A 277 14.74 -11.62 0.38
N PRO A 278 13.42 -11.53 0.11
CA PRO A 278 12.77 -10.23 -0.06
C PRO A 278 12.68 -9.47 1.26
N VAL A 279 12.72 -8.14 1.18
CA VAL A 279 12.52 -7.27 2.34
C VAL A 279 11.03 -7.16 2.64
N GLU A 280 10.62 -7.62 3.82
CA GLU A 280 9.23 -7.61 4.25
C GLU A 280 8.75 -6.17 4.45
N GLY A 281 7.75 -5.76 3.67
CA GLY A 281 7.15 -4.44 3.74
C GLY A 281 5.86 -4.40 4.55
N GLY A 282 5.27 -5.56 4.86
CA GLY A 282 4.12 -5.67 5.75
C GLY A 282 3.28 -6.91 5.46
N TYR A 283 1.97 -6.80 5.67
CA TYR A 283 1.00 -7.88 5.49
C TYR A 283 -0.40 -7.31 5.20
N GLU A 284 -1.19 -8.05 4.42
CA GLU A 284 -2.64 -7.82 4.26
C GLU A 284 -3.41 -8.28 5.51
N GLU A 285 -4.70 -7.93 5.63
CA GLU A 285 -5.55 -8.32 6.78
C GLU A 285 -5.59 -9.84 7.04
N GLY A 286 -5.44 -10.66 5.99
CA GLY A 286 -5.35 -12.13 6.10
C GLY A 286 -3.99 -12.66 6.56
N GLY A 287 -3.03 -11.79 6.89
CA GLY A 287 -1.65 -12.14 7.27
C GLY A 287 -0.75 -12.50 6.08
N ALA A 288 -1.24 -12.37 4.84
CA ALA A 288 -0.44 -12.62 3.65
C ALA A 288 0.66 -11.56 3.52
N LYS A 289 1.92 -11.99 3.38
CA LYS A 289 3.07 -11.08 3.37
C LYS A 289 3.07 -10.17 2.14
N LEU A 290 3.51 -8.94 2.36
CA LEU A 290 3.76 -7.93 1.34
C LEU A 290 5.23 -7.54 1.34
N TYR A 291 5.77 -7.29 0.16
CA TYR A 291 7.15 -6.89 -0.08
C TYR A 291 7.19 -5.57 -0.85
N HIS A 292 8.30 -4.84 -0.72
CA HIS A 292 8.52 -3.61 -1.48
C HIS A 292 8.77 -3.91 -2.95
N ALA A 293 8.04 -3.22 -3.82
CA ALA A 293 8.16 -3.34 -5.27
C ALA A 293 8.47 -1.99 -5.92
N LEU A 294 9.07 -2.03 -7.10
CA LEU A 294 9.31 -0.88 -7.96
C LEU A 294 8.88 -1.25 -9.38
N ALA A 295 7.94 -0.50 -9.96
CA ALA A 295 7.47 -0.74 -11.33
C ALA A 295 7.60 0.52 -12.19
N VAL A 296 7.68 0.35 -13.51
CA VAL A 296 7.79 1.48 -14.45
C VAL A 296 6.41 1.83 -15.00
N ILE A 297 5.93 3.05 -14.74
CA ILE A 297 4.67 3.60 -15.28
C ILE A 297 5.04 4.88 -16.05
N ASN A 298 4.77 4.91 -17.36
CA ASN A 298 5.12 6.05 -18.22
C ASN A 298 6.59 6.49 -18.07
N ASP A 299 7.51 5.53 -18.14
CA ASP A 299 8.96 5.72 -17.97
C ASP A 299 9.40 6.22 -16.58
N VAL A 300 8.50 6.31 -15.61
CA VAL A 300 8.79 6.66 -14.21
C VAL A 300 8.83 5.39 -13.36
N LYS A 301 9.90 5.23 -12.57
CA LYS A 301 9.95 4.17 -11.55
C LYS A 301 9.12 4.58 -10.33
N VAL A 302 8.10 3.81 -10.02
CA VAL A 302 7.10 4.08 -8.97
C VAL A 302 7.14 2.97 -7.92
N PRO A 303 7.37 3.29 -6.63
CA PRO A 303 7.34 2.28 -5.58
C PRO A 303 5.92 1.84 -5.24
N GLY A 304 5.79 0.60 -4.75
CA GLY A 304 4.54 0.04 -4.27
C GLY A 304 4.73 -1.30 -3.59
N LYS A 305 3.76 -2.20 -3.75
CA LYS A 305 3.71 -3.50 -3.06
C LYS A 305 3.68 -4.66 -4.03
N THR A 306 4.24 -5.79 -3.63
CA THR A 306 4.07 -7.08 -4.31
C THR A 306 3.89 -8.19 -3.27
N GLY A 307 3.37 -9.32 -3.70
CA GLY A 307 3.21 -10.53 -2.89
C GLY A 307 2.78 -11.68 -3.79
N GLU A 308 3.09 -12.91 -3.38
CA GLU A 308 2.75 -14.12 -4.15
C GLU A 308 1.24 -14.20 -4.44
N HIS A 309 0.42 -13.73 -3.49
CA HIS A 309 -1.04 -13.69 -3.61
C HIS A 309 -1.58 -12.55 -4.49
N LEU A 310 -0.76 -11.54 -4.82
CA LEU A 310 -1.16 -10.42 -5.68
C LEU A 310 -0.96 -10.71 -7.18
N GLY A 311 -0.12 -11.69 -7.52
CA GLY A 311 0.18 -12.04 -8.92
C GLY A 311 0.93 -10.95 -9.70
N GLY A 312 1.53 -9.97 -9.02
CA GLY A 312 2.26 -8.85 -9.62
C GLY A 312 2.68 -7.80 -8.61
N ALA A 313 3.06 -6.62 -9.10
CA ALA A 313 3.24 -5.41 -8.31
C ALA A 313 2.06 -4.47 -8.47
N ASN A 314 1.63 -3.87 -7.38
CA ASN A 314 0.64 -2.79 -7.36
C ASN A 314 1.32 -1.49 -6.96
N VAL A 315 1.24 -0.47 -7.82
CA VAL A 315 1.88 0.84 -7.61
C VAL A 315 0.87 1.98 -7.79
N GLY A 316 1.00 3.04 -6.98
CA GLY A 316 0.14 4.21 -7.05
C GLY A 316 0.75 5.28 -7.94
N PHE A 317 0.05 5.70 -8.99
CA PHE A 317 0.53 6.77 -9.88
C PHE A 317 -0.64 7.52 -10.54
N GLY A 318 -0.70 8.83 -10.31
CA GLY A 318 -1.72 9.70 -10.91
C GLY A 318 -3.11 9.51 -10.30
N GLY A 319 -3.20 9.14 -9.02
CA GLY A 319 -4.46 8.92 -8.31
C GLY A 319 -5.05 7.52 -8.46
N VAL A 320 -4.44 6.65 -9.27
CA VAL A 320 -4.91 5.29 -9.56
C VAL A 320 -3.87 4.23 -9.21
N GLU A 321 -4.35 3.04 -8.85
CA GLU A 321 -3.53 1.85 -8.66
C GLU A 321 -3.29 1.16 -10.01
N HIS A 322 -2.03 0.89 -10.33
CA HIS A 322 -1.60 0.15 -11.51
C HIS A 322 -1.11 -1.23 -11.09
N ALA A 323 -1.68 -2.27 -11.69
CA ALA A 323 -1.23 -3.65 -11.52
C ALA A 323 -0.25 -4.02 -12.65
N VAL A 324 0.99 -4.32 -12.29
CA VAL A 324 2.08 -4.68 -13.20
C VAL A 324 2.47 -6.13 -12.94
N GLN A 325 2.11 -7.01 -13.88
CA GLN A 325 2.35 -8.45 -13.71
C GLN A 325 3.81 -8.83 -13.95
N GLU A 326 4.53 -8.18 -14.87
CA GLU A 326 5.89 -8.57 -15.24
C GLU A 326 6.85 -7.38 -15.26
N GLY A 327 8.14 -7.67 -15.11
CA GLY A 327 9.19 -6.68 -15.36
C GLY A 327 9.33 -5.61 -14.26
N TYR A 328 8.64 -5.78 -13.14
CA TYR A 328 8.86 -5.00 -11.93
C TYR A 328 10.07 -5.55 -11.15
N GLU A 329 10.54 -4.79 -10.17
CA GLU A 329 11.64 -5.14 -9.29
C GLU A 329 11.11 -5.35 -7.87
N ILE A 330 11.62 -6.37 -7.16
CA ILE A 330 11.36 -6.61 -5.74
C ILE A 330 12.62 -6.28 -4.93
N LEU A 331 12.47 -5.60 -3.80
CA LEU A 331 13.60 -5.30 -2.93
C LEU A 331 14.02 -6.55 -2.15
N CYS A 332 15.30 -6.92 -2.24
CA CYS A 332 15.87 -8.08 -1.57
C CYS A 332 17.11 -7.71 -0.76
N TRP A 333 17.40 -8.51 0.27
CA TRP A 333 18.67 -8.45 0.99
C TRP A 333 19.80 -9.04 0.15
N LYS A 334 20.96 -8.36 0.15
CA LYS A 334 22.23 -8.89 -0.33
C LYS A 334 22.82 -9.84 0.73
N TYR A 335 23.52 -10.87 0.25
CA TYR A 335 24.24 -11.84 1.06
C TYR A 335 25.69 -11.96 0.58
#